data_AF-A0A2B7WU99-F1
#
_entry.id   AF-A0A2B7WU99-F1
#
_cell.length_a   1.000
_cell.length_b   1.000
_cell.length_c   1.000
_cell.angle_alpha   90.00
_cell.angle_beta   90.00
_cell.angle_gamma   90.00
#
_symmetry.space_group_name_H-M   'P 1'
#
loop_
_entity.id
_entity.type
_entity.pdbx_description
1 polymer ?
#
loop_
_entity_poly.entity_id
_entity_poly.type
_entity_poly.pdbx_seq_one_letter_code
_entity_poly.pdbx_strand_id
1 'polypeptide(L)'
;MPTPPGPSRAVPQDRNYDSDSDSSASDPLDLTADAGWEDVEPDTLDDMVVSLFSDKEFPNVQSMQDDCKEHFNFDLVRVRKEFDLDFLGTIKLVNYIRTQVRDGNSKPDVSSSALFEDEKYLKPVLEDDALLYNLDDILADGSEDAENASTSEPTGARRIQDLEVELERLRGEFAEYKMIVKRNLDKELGDAAVASGTAESSNRGYQQAESGYFTSYSHNSIHETMLKDAVRTDAYRDFIYDNKSLFKDKVVLDVGCGTGILSMFCAKAGAKMVIAVDNSDIIDKAKEIVYTNGLGDIVKCIRGKIEEVQLPVPKVDIIISEWMGYCLLFEAMFDSIIWARDHYLAPDGLLVPSHATLEIAPISDPDLIDSSITFWKSVYGFDMSNMLLNIHDEAMVRSTKASTVVAKSSTFLKLPLHTITVEELSFIKDFSVTLSEDIDALDGWAVWFDIFFMPSNKSIVPDDVVPSDMKKQGIVAFTTGPDGPETHWQQGVFLINREKKAGKPLKKGQVITGQIEYRKKDEKSRCLDVKIQWDATELETGVQEWSLS
;
A
#
# COMPACT_ATOMS: atom_id res chain seq x y z
N MET A 1 35.78 -63.92 13.99
CA MET A 1 35.33 -64.46 15.29
C MET A 1 35.43 -63.37 16.35
N PRO A 2 34.64 -63.41 17.43
CA PRO A 2 34.34 -62.22 18.26
C PRO A 2 34.83 -62.29 19.72
N THR A 3 34.52 -61.23 20.49
CA THR A 3 34.44 -61.15 21.99
C THR A 3 35.75 -61.24 22.82
N PRO A 4 35.77 -60.78 24.10
CA PRO A 4 34.73 -60.10 24.91
C PRO A 4 35.18 -58.78 25.64
N PRO A 5 34.24 -58.06 26.28
CA PRO A 5 34.50 -56.92 27.19
C PRO A 5 34.25 -57.24 28.69
N GLY A 6 34.59 -56.30 29.58
CA GLY A 6 34.09 -56.19 30.97
C GLY A 6 35.14 -55.73 32.01
N PRO A 7 34.77 -55.40 33.27
CA PRO A 7 33.42 -55.29 33.85
C PRO A 7 33.14 -53.96 34.61
N SER A 8 31.92 -53.82 35.15
CA SER A 8 31.43 -52.69 35.96
C SER A 8 31.38 -53.00 37.48
N ARG A 9 31.57 -51.97 38.33
CA ARG A 9 31.08 -51.79 39.72
C ARG A 9 31.66 -50.49 40.33
N ALA A 10 31.05 -49.76 41.28
CA ALA A 10 29.79 -49.91 42.00
C ALA A 10 29.26 -48.54 42.53
N VAL A 11 27.99 -48.50 42.98
CA VAL A 11 27.36 -47.42 43.77
C VAL A 11 27.04 -47.98 45.17
N PRO A 12 27.06 -47.17 46.26
CA PRO A 12 25.83 -46.76 46.98
C PRO A 12 25.82 -45.23 47.31
N GLN A 13 24.69 -44.51 47.21
CA GLN A 13 23.68 -44.24 48.26
C GLN A 13 24.25 -43.50 49.51
N ASP A 14 23.59 -42.51 50.11
CA ASP A 14 22.13 -42.46 50.38
C ASP A 14 21.62 -41.04 50.82
N ARG A 15 20.30 -40.78 50.65
CA ARG A 15 19.44 -39.72 51.27
C ARG A 15 19.60 -38.25 50.82
N ASN A 16 18.55 -37.43 50.67
CA ASN A 16 17.07 -37.54 50.60
C ASN A 16 16.56 -36.20 49.95
N TYR A 17 15.30 -35.90 49.64
CA TYR A 17 13.98 -36.48 49.96
C TYR A 17 12.99 -36.22 48.77
N ASP A 18 11.68 -36.34 49.02
CA ASP A 18 10.54 -36.20 48.07
C ASP A 18 10.09 -34.71 47.91
N SER A 19 9.16 -34.28 47.03
CA SER A 19 8.03 -34.96 46.36
C SER A 19 7.48 -34.19 45.13
N ASP A 20 6.82 -34.92 44.22
CA ASP A 20 5.63 -34.60 43.39
C ASP A 20 5.54 -33.20 42.71
N SER A 21 5.68 -33.07 41.39
CA SER A 21 4.74 -33.46 40.31
C SER A 21 3.43 -32.67 40.27
N ASP A 22 3.30 -31.74 39.31
CA ASP A 22 2.07 -31.64 38.53
C ASP A 22 2.35 -31.12 37.11
N SER A 23 1.48 -31.48 36.17
CA SER A 23 1.59 -31.09 34.75
C SER A 23 0.59 -30.00 34.41
N SER A 24 1.06 -28.84 33.93
CA SER A 24 0.20 -27.82 33.29
C SER A 24 0.60 -27.66 31.82
N ALA A 25 -0.38 -27.77 30.92
CA ALA A 25 -0.20 -27.48 29.51
C ALA A 25 0.17 -26.00 29.31
N SER A 26 1.06 -25.72 28.37
CA SER A 26 1.38 -24.36 27.92
C SER A 26 0.18 -23.76 27.17
N ASP A 27 -0.30 -22.61 27.63
CA ASP A 27 -1.40 -21.85 27.04
C ASP A 27 -0.99 -21.25 25.67
N PRO A 28 -1.77 -21.39 24.58
CA PRO A 28 -1.42 -20.84 23.26
C PRO A 28 -1.47 -19.31 23.14
N LEU A 29 -1.64 -18.58 24.25
CA LEU A 29 -1.84 -17.12 24.29
C LEU A 29 -0.76 -16.35 25.09
N ASP A 30 0.34 -17.00 25.48
CA ASP A 30 1.45 -16.33 26.15
C ASP A 30 2.34 -15.58 25.15
N LEU A 31 2.11 -14.28 25.00
CA LEU A 31 2.86 -13.35 24.14
C LEU A 31 4.06 -12.69 24.85
N THR A 32 4.52 -13.20 26.00
CA THR A 32 5.59 -12.55 26.80
C THR A 32 7.03 -12.93 26.39
N ALA A 33 7.21 -13.54 25.23
CA ALA A 33 8.51 -13.97 24.70
C ALA A 33 9.00 -13.14 23.48
N ASP A 34 8.65 -11.85 23.42
CA ASP A 34 9.21 -10.90 22.43
C ASP A 34 10.27 -9.98 23.09
N ALA A 35 11.42 -10.57 23.42
CA ALA A 35 12.56 -9.87 24.00
C ALA A 35 13.60 -9.56 22.91
N GLY A 36 13.43 -8.43 22.21
CA GLY A 36 14.23 -8.10 21.03
C GLY A 36 14.64 -6.64 20.81
N TRP A 37 13.97 -5.64 21.40
CA TRP A 37 14.24 -4.21 21.15
C TRP A 37 13.99 -3.27 22.36
N GLU A 38 14.30 -3.70 23.59
CA GLU A 38 14.58 -2.73 24.67
C GLU A 38 16.02 -2.19 24.49
N ASP A 39 16.15 -1.12 23.70
CA ASP A 39 17.18 -0.06 23.80
C ASP A 39 17.01 0.94 22.64
N VAL A 40 15.83 1.57 22.58
CA VAL A 40 15.66 2.89 21.98
C VAL A 40 15.01 3.74 23.06
N GLU A 41 15.79 4.61 23.71
CA GLU A 41 15.19 5.65 24.55
C GLU A 41 14.24 6.46 23.64
N PRO A 42 12.99 6.72 24.05
CA PRO A 42 12.10 7.54 23.25
C PRO A 42 12.74 8.93 23.13
N ASP A 43 12.97 9.38 21.90
CA ASP A 43 13.23 10.79 21.61
C ASP A 43 11.99 11.60 22.01
N THR A 44 11.89 11.92 23.30
CA THR A 44 11.01 12.97 23.79
C THR A 44 11.58 14.28 23.30
N LEU A 45 11.21 14.66 22.08
CA LEU A 45 11.08 16.06 21.72
C LEU A 45 10.10 16.66 22.74
N ASP A 46 10.66 17.30 23.76
CA ASP A 46 9.91 18.16 24.67
C ASP A 46 9.44 19.36 23.84
N ASP A 47 8.27 19.23 23.20
CA ASP A 47 7.60 20.26 22.39
C ASP A 47 7.08 21.41 23.28
N MET A 48 8.03 22.06 23.96
CA MET A 48 7.78 23.15 24.90
C MET A 48 7.33 24.39 24.14
N VAL A 49 6.10 24.82 24.41
CA VAL A 49 5.47 25.98 23.78
C VAL A 49 6.03 27.26 24.39
N VAL A 50 6.80 28.03 23.63
CA VAL A 50 7.30 29.35 24.06
C VAL A 50 6.15 30.37 24.10
N SER A 51 6.16 31.29 25.07
CA SER A 51 5.17 32.37 25.20
C SER A 51 5.09 33.26 23.94
N LEU A 52 4.00 34.05 23.87
CA LEU A 52 3.87 35.14 22.91
C LEU A 52 4.61 36.41 23.35
N PHE A 53 4.77 36.63 24.66
CA PHE A 53 5.25 37.89 25.25
C PHE A 53 6.54 37.76 26.06
N SER A 54 7.13 36.57 26.16
CA SER A 54 8.35 36.31 26.94
C SER A 54 9.07 35.05 26.45
N ASP A 55 10.31 34.86 26.89
CA ASP A 55 11.11 33.65 26.62
C ASP A 55 10.76 32.49 27.57
N LYS A 56 9.52 32.43 28.06
CA LYS A 56 9.03 31.41 29.00
C LYS A 56 8.40 30.25 28.24
N GLU A 57 8.83 29.03 28.58
CA GLU A 57 8.37 27.76 28.01
C GLU A 57 7.23 27.13 28.82
N PHE A 58 6.34 26.40 28.15
CA PHE A 58 5.15 25.77 28.71
C PHE A 58 4.94 24.35 28.15
N PRO A 59 4.42 23.40 28.94
CA PRO A 59 4.24 22.01 28.51
C PRO A 59 3.05 21.79 27.54
N ASN A 60 2.26 22.83 27.25
CA ASN A 60 1.18 22.80 26.26
C ASN A 60 0.68 24.21 25.95
N VAL A 61 -0.05 24.33 24.83
CA VAL A 61 -0.64 25.58 24.34
C VAL A 61 -1.59 26.21 25.36
N GLN A 62 -2.40 25.42 26.06
CA GLN A 62 -3.37 25.93 27.05
C GLN A 62 -2.67 26.66 28.20
N SER A 63 -1.61 26.08 28.77
CA SER A 63 -0.84 26.67 29.86
C SER A 63 -0.17 28.00 29.46
N MET A 64 0.26 28.09 28.19
CA MET A 64 0.80 29.33 27.62
C MET A 64 -0.30 30.40 27.43
N GLN A 65 -1.50 30.01 26.98
CA GLN A 65 -2.63 30.92 26.88
C GLN A 65 -3.07 31.47 28.23
N ASP A 66 -3.13 30.64 29.27
CA ASP A 66 -3.53 31.05 30.61
C ASP A 66 -2.54 32.08 31.20
N ASP A 67 -1.24 31.87 31.02
CA ASP A 67 -0.20 32.85 31.39
C ASP A 67 -0.34 34.17 30.62
N CYS A 68 -0.64 34.10 29.31
CA CYS A 68 -0.92 35.29 28.48
C CYS A 68 -2.16 36.06 28.96
N LYS A 69 -3.20 35.37 29.42
CA LYS A 69 -4.42 36.00 29.97
C LYS A 69 -4.14 36.63 31.33
N GLU A 70 -3.46 35.93 32.24
CA GLU A 70 -3.19 36.43 33.60
C GLU A 70 -2.16 37.56 33.66
N HIS A 71 -1.04 37.44 32.95
CA HIS A 71 0.11 38.35 33.09
C HIS A 71 0.13 39.47 32.03
N PHE A 72 -0.41 39.20 30.84
CA PHE A 72 -0.38 40.13 29.70
C PHE A 72 -1.76 40.64 29.29
N ASN A 73 -2.85 40.12 29.88
CA ASN A 73 -4.23 40.44 29.56
C ASN A 73 -4.53 40.27 28.05
N PHE A 74 -3.97 39.21 27.45
CA PHE A 74 -4.11 38.89 26.04
C PHE A 74 -4.74 37.51 25.85
N ASP A 75 -5.74 37.42 24.97
CA ASP A 75 -6.46 36.19 24.67
C ASP A 75 -6.42 35.92 23.14
N LEU A 76 -5.55 34.98 22.74
CA LEU A 76 -5.33 34.62 21.34
C LEU A 76 -6.60 34.08 20.67
N VAL A 77 -7.36 33.24 21.38
CA VAL A 77 -8.60 32.62 20.89
C VAL A 77 -9.65 33.69 20.63
N ARG A 78 -9.79 34.66 21.55
CA ARG A 78 -10.69 35.79 21.38
C ARG A 78 -10.28 36.65 20.17
N VAL A 79 -9.02 37.05 20.04
CA VAL A 79 -8.58 37.93 18.93
C VAL A 79 -8.78 37.23 17.58
N ARG A 80 -8.50 35.91 17.50
CA ARG A 80 -8.81 35.11 16.30
C ARG A 80 -10.31 35.10 15.97
N LYS A 81 -11.19 34.88 16.96
CA LYS A 81 -12.66 34.91 16.76
C LYS A 81 -13.19 36.32 16.45
N GLU A 82 -12.53 37.38 16.93
CA GLU A 82 -12.91 38.78 16.70
C GLU A 82 -12.59 39.26 15.26
N PHE A 83 -11.56 38.70 14.62
CA PHE A 83 -11.14 39.02 13.25
C PHE A 83 -11.35 37.90 12.21
N ASP A 84 -12.02 36.80 12.58
CA ASP A 84 -12.28 35.63 11.72
C ASP A 84 -11.02 35.07 11.03
N LEU A 85 -9.93 34.90 11.79
CA LEU A 85 -8.64 34.51 11.24
C LEU A 85 -8.57 33.00 10.94
N ASP A 86 -8.19 32.69 9.69
CA ASP A 86 -7.78 31.36 9.27
C ASP A 86 -6.41 30.96 9.86
N PHE A 87 -5.95 29.75 9.52
CA PHE A 87 -4.66 29.23 9.99
C PHE A 87 -3.49 30.18 9.66
N LEU A 88 -3.42 30.68 8.43
CA LEU A 88 -2.35 31.58 7.98
C LEU A 88 -2.43 32.97 8.64
N GLY A 89 -3.63 33.51 8.82
CA GLY A 89 -3.89 34.75 9.56
C GLY A 89 -3.49 34.62 11.03
N THR A 90 -3.67 33.44 11.62
CA THR A 90 -3.27 33.16 13.01
C THR A 90 -1.75 33.05 13.15
N ILE A 91 -1.05 32.39 12.20
CA ILE A 91 0.43 32.41 12.10
C ILE A 91 0.94 33.86 12.02
N LYS A 92 0.36 34.67 11.13
CA LYS A 92 0.74 36.09 10.98
C LYS A 92 0.56 36.89 12.28
N LEU A 93 -0.54 36.68 13.01
CA LEU A 93 -0.79 37.31 14.31
C LEU A 93 0.25 36.92 15.36
N VAL A 94 0.58 35.63 15.47
CA VAL A 94 1.61 35.12 16.41
C VAL A 94 2.98 35.71 16.09
N ASN A 95 3.40 35.69 14.82
CA ASN A 95 4.68 36.26 14.39
C ASN A 95 4.73 37.78 14.51
N TYR A 96 3.61 38.49 14.30
CA TYR A 96 3.49 39.92 14.55
C TYR A 96 3.75 40.25 16.02
N ILE A 97 3.07 39.56 16.94
CA ILE A 97 3.20 39.76 18.39
C ILE A 97 4.64 39.50 18.84
N ARG A 98 5.22 38.34 18.49
CA ARG A 98 6.60 37.99 18.87
C ARG A 98 7.63 38.95 18.24
N THR A 99 7.41 39.45 17.02
CA THR A 99 8.27 40.49 16.41
C THR A 99 8.23 41.79 17.20
N GLN A 100 7.03 42.29 17.54
CA GLN A 100 6.86 43.52 18.30
C GLN A 100 7.48 43.43 19.71
N VAL A 101 7.34 42.27 20.36
CA VAL A 101 7.94 42.00 21.68
C VAL A 101 9.46 41.99 21.60
N ARG A 102 10.06 41.33 20.59
CA ARG A 102 11.50 41.34 20.32
C ARG A 102 12.04 42.74 20.04
N ASP A 103 11.26 43.58 19.35
CA ASP A 103 11.60 44.97 19.04
C ASP A 103 11.36 45.92 20.25
N GLY A 104 11.01 45.38 21.42
CA GLY A 104 10.91 46.08 22.70
C GLY A 104 9.51 46.59 23.06
N ASN A 105 8.49 46.28 22.27
CA ASN A 105 7.10 46.64 22.55
C ASN A 105 6.36 45.51 23.28
N SER A 106 6.30 45.60 24.61
CA SER A 106 5.56 44.65 25.47
C SER A 106 4.03 44.77 25.41
N LYS A 107 3.48 45.67 24.58
CA LYS A 107 2.04 45.82 24.31
C LYS A 107 1.79 46.06 22.81
N PRO A 108 1.90 45.02 21.96
CA PRO A 108 1.54 45.10 20.55
C PRO A 108 0.08 45.51 20.37
N ASP A 109 -0.16 46.36 19.37
CA ASP A 109 -1.49 46.82 19.01
C ASP A 109 -2.16 45.81 18.07
N VAL A 110 -3.23 45.18 18.54
CA VAL A 110 -4.05 44.22 17.79
C VAL A 110 -5.44 44.77 17.46
N SER A 111 -5.63 46.10 17.51
CA SER A 111 -6.93 46.74 17.26
C SER A 111 -7.42 46.70 15.80
N SER A 112 -6.58 46.24 14.86
CA SER A 112 -6.91 46.11 13.44
C SER A 112 -6.08 45.04 12.75
N SER A 113 -6.72 44.20 11.94
CA SER A 113 -6.06 43.14 11.14
C SER A 113 -5.01 43.68 10.17
N ALA A 114 -5.21 44.89 9.64
CA ALA A 114 -4.28 45.57 8.74
C ALA A 114 -2.87 45.80 9.34
N LEU A 115 -2.70 45.68 10.66
CA LEU A 115 -1.39 45.77 11.33
C LEU A 115 -0.55 44.49 11.18
N PHE A 116 -1.19 43.34 10.95
CA PHE A 116 -0.56 42.02 10.90
C PHE A 116 -0.87 41.22 9.62
N GLU A 117 -1.64 41.75 8.67
CA GLU A 117 -1.92 41.11 7.37
C GLU A 117 -0.69 40.97 6.43
N ASP A 118 0.38 41.72 6.66
CA ASP A 118 1.59 41.77 5.83
C ASP A 118 2.27 40.38 5.67
N GLU A 119 2.61 40.02 4.44
CA GLU A 119 3.22 38.72 4.11
C GLU A 119 4.55 38.45 4.84
N LYS A 120 5.27 39.48 5.28
CA LYS A 120 6.52 39.30 6.06
C LYS A 120 6.30 38.52 7.36
N TYR A 121 5.08 38.49 7.91
CA TYR A 121 4.73 37.74 9.12
C TYR A 121 4.40 36.25 8.85
N LEU A 122 4.45 35.79 7.59
CA LEU A 122 4.46 34.35 7.28
C LEU A 122 5.81 33.68 7.57
N LYS A 123 6.87 34.46 7.81
CA LYS A 123 8.16 33.92 8.25
C LYS A 123 8.14 33.74 9.78
N PRO A 124 8.38 32.54 10.32
CA PRO A 124 8.50 32.31 11.75
C PRO A 124 9.53 33.21 12.43
N VAL A 125 9.21 33.63 13.66
CA VAL A 125 10.12 34.42 14.52
C VAL A 125 11.09 33.52 15.28
N LEU A 126 10.67 32.29 15.59
CA LEU A 126 11.47 31.23 16.21
C LEU A 126 11.78 30.14 15.17
N GLU A 127 12.92 29.48 15.33
CA GLU A 127 13.19 28.20 14.65
C GLU A 127 12.50 27.08 15.46
N ASP A 128 11.93 26.09 14.77
CA ASP A 128 11.20 24.94 15.35
C ASP A 128 10.08 25.31 16.34
N ASP A 129 9.19 26.21 15.90
CA ASP A 129 8.14 26.84 16.72
C ASP A 129 6.95 25.91 17.03
N ALA A 130 7.03 25.15 18.14
CA ALA A 130 6.00 24.23 18.63
C ALA A 130 4.57 24.82 18.74
N LEU A 131 4.42 26.15 18.87
CA LEU A 131 3.10 26.79 18.85
C LEU A 131 2.47 26.78 17.45
N LEU A 132 3.27 26.95 16.40
CA LEU A 132 2.78 27.02 15.02
C LEU A 132 2.38 25.66 14.47
N TYR A 133 3.00 24.58 14.95
CA TYR A 133 2.61 23.21 14.63
C TYR A 133 1.32 22.79 15.34
N ASN A 134 1.15 23.18 16.61
CA ASN A 134 -0.04 22.87 17.41
C ASN A 134 -1.13 23.98 17.34
N LEU A 135 -1.18 24.73 16.23
CA LEU A 135 -2.24 25.72 15.99
C LEU A 135 -3.61 25.06 15.79
N ASP A 136 -3.66 23.82 15.32
CA ASP A 136 -4.89 23.07 15.05
C ASP A 136 -5.69 22.75 16.32
N ASP A 137 -5.03 22.55 17.47
CA ASP A 137 -5.68 22.45 18.78
C ASP A 137 -6.47 23.72 19.10
N ILE A 138 -5.94 24.89 18.72
CA ILE A 138 -6.63 26.18 18.88
C ILE A 138 -7.76 26.33 17.84
N LEU A 139 -7.67 25.67 16.69
CA LEU A 139 -8.76 25.63 15.70
C LEU A 139 -9.95 24.80 16.22
N ALA A 140 -9.71 23.75 17.00
CA ALA A 140 -10.71 22.78 17.47
C ALA A 140 -11.71 23.30 18.52
N ASP A 141 -11.36 24.35 19.30
CA ASP A 141 -12.21 25.02 20.32
C ASP A 141 -13.41 25.83 19.73
N GLY A 142 -13.98 25.33 18.63
CA GLY A 142 -15.16 25.85 17.94
C GLY A 142 -16.45 25.06 18.20
N SER A 143 -16.37 23.82 18.70
CA SER A 143 -17.55 23.01 19.04
C SER A 143 -17.90 23.10 20.52
N GLU A 144 -18.96 23.83 20.86
CA GLU A 144 -19.55 23.82 22.20
C GLU A 144 -20.22 22.47 22.48
N ASP A 145 -19.60 21.62 23.31
CA ASP A 145 -20.28 20.61 24.14
C ASP A 145 -19.35 20.13 25.27
N ALA A 146 -19.10 21.03 26.23
CA ALA A 146 -18.25 20.76 27.39
C ALA A 146 -19.10 20.53 28.65
N GLU A 147 -19.40 19.26 28.99
CA GLU A 147 -19.71 18.88 30.38
C GLU A 147 -19.35 17.41 30.69
N ASN A 148 -18.73 17.20 31.86
CA ASN A 148 -18.31 15.93 32.48
C ASN A 148 -17.16 15.12 31.83
N ALA A 149 -15.93 15.59 32.06
CA ALA A 149 -14.78 14.69 32.17
C ALA A 149 -14.79 13.94 33.52
N SER A 150 -14.97 12.62 33.49
CA SER A 150 -14.59 11.73 34.60
C SER A 150 -13.88 10.50 34.06
N THR A 151 -12.75 10.17 34.66
CA THR A 151 -11.82 9.09 34.26
C THR A 151 -12.48 7.74 33.99
N SER A 152 -12.39 7.28 32.74
CA SER A 152 -12.50 5.87 32.35
C SER A 152 -11.75 5.65 31.04
N GLU A 153 -11.29 4.41 30.82
CA GLU A 153 -10.57 3.98 29.61
C GLU A 153 -11.37 4.31 28.33
N PRO A 154 -10.71 4.53 27.17
CA PRO A 154 -11.41 4.77 25.92
C PRO A 154 -12.28 3.54 25.60
N THR A 155 -13.59 3.71 25.72
CA THR A 155 -14.55 2.66 25.42
C THR A 155 -14.37 2.19 23.98
N GLY A 156 -14.53 0.89 23.73
CA GLY A 156 -14.32 0.32 22.39
C GLY A 156 -15.12 1.03 21.29
N ALA A 157 -16.25 1.65 21.63
CA ALA A 157 -17.03 2.50 20.75
C ALA A 157 -16.27 3.73 20.23
N ARG A 158 -15.49 4.45 21.07
CA ARG A 158 -14.65 5.57 20.60
C ARG A 158 -13.57 5.07 19.66
N ARG A 159 -12.84 4.03 20.04
CA ARG A 159 -11.78 3.45 19.19
C ARG A 159 -12.30 2.91 17.86
N ILE A 160 -13.52 2.36 17.83
CA ILE A 160 -14.20 1.97 16.58
C ILE A 160 -14.52 3.23 15.76
N GLN A 161 -15.08 4.28 16.38
CA GLN A 161 -15.43 5.52 15.69
C GLN A 161 -14.19 6.27 15.14
N ASP A 162 -13.08 6.27 15.88
CA ASP A 162 -11.79 6.82 15.45
C ASP A 162 -11.23 6.02 14.25
N LEU A 163 -11.31 4.68 14.30
CA LEU A 163 -10.92 3.80 13.19
C LEU A 163 -11.85 3.93 11.97
N GLU A 164 -13.14 4.19 12.17
CA GLU A 164 -14.11 4.45 11.09
C GLU A 164 -13.81 5.80 10.40
N VAL A 165 -13.49 6.83 11.18
CA VAL A 165 -13.05 8.15 10.65
C VAL A 165 -11.73 8.02 9.90
N GLU A 166 -10.77 7.24 10.40
CA GLU A 166 -9.50 7.01 9.70
C GLU A 166 -9.68 6.13 8.44
N LEU A 167 -10.55 5.13 8.46
CA LEU A 167 -10.93 4.37 7.27
C LEU A 167 -11.55 5.27 6.19
N GLU A 168 -12.42 6.20 6.58
CA GLU A 168 -13.07 7.09 5.63
C GLU A 168 -12.09 8.19 5.13
N ARG A 169 -11.15 8.63 5.96
CA ARG A 169 -10.00 9.47 5.54
C ARG A 169 -9.13 8.75 4.51
N LEU A 170 -8.71 7.52 4.79
CA LEU A 170 -7.90 6.71 3.87
C LEU A 170 -8.64 6.40 2.56
N ARG A 171 -9.96 6.15 2.61
CA ARG A 171 -10.80 6.04 1.42
C ARG A 171 -10.88 7.34 0.62
N GLY A 172 -10.97 8.48 1.31
CA GLY A 172 -10.91 9.81 0.70
C GLY A 172 -9.59 10.05 -0.03
N GLU A 173 -8.47 9.80 0.65
CA GLU A 173 -7.10 9.91 0.09
C GLU A 173 -6.90 8.93 -1.08
N PHE A 174 -7.44 7.71 -1.01
CA PHE A 174 -7.38 6.74 -2.11
C PHE A 174 -8.28 7.12 -3.29
N ALA A 175 -9.45 7.72 -3.03
CA ALA A 175 -10.31 8.28 -4.06
C ALA A 175 -9.67 9.51 -4.74
N GLU A 176 -8.96 10.35 -3.96
CA GLU A 176 -8.15 11.45 -4.49
C GLU A 176 -6.97 10.94 -5.30
N TYR A 177 -6.25 9.91 -4.83
CA TYR A 177 -5.20 9.23 -5.59
C TYR A 177 -5.73 8.71 -6.94
N LYS A 178 -6.85 7.98 -6.92
CA LYS A 178 -7.52 7.49 -8.13
C LYS A 178 -7.98 8.63 -9.04
N MET A 179 -8.45 9.74 -8.49
CA MET A 179 -8.79 10.94 -9.25
C MET A 179 -7.56 11.64 -9.84
N ILE A 180 -6.42 11.69 -9.16
CA ILE A 180 -5.17 12.27 -9.70
C ILE A 180 -4.65 11.41 -10.85
N VAL A 181 -4.61 10.08 -10.69
CA VAL A 181 -4.24 9.14 -11.75
C VAL A 181 -5.19 9.28 -12.94
N LYS A 182 -6.51 9.17 -12.71
CA LYS A 182 -7.53 9.30 -13.78
C LYS A 182 -7.49 10.66 -14.48
N ARG A 183 -7.36 11.76 -13.74
CA ARG A 183 -7.30 13.13 -14.30
C ARG A 183 -6.03 13.40 -15.09
N ASN A 184 -4.93 12.73 -14.76
CA ASN A 184 -3.71 12.79 -15.56
C ASN A 184 -3.89 12.00 -16.86
N LEU A 185 -4.46 10.79 -16.83
CA LEU A 185 -4.79 10.03 -18.06
C LEU A 185 -5.83 10.75 -18.95
N ASP A 186 -6.91 11.27 -18.36
CA ASP A 186 -7.99 11.98 -19.08
C ASP A 186 -7.47 13.23 -19.81
N LYS A 187 -6.48 13.92 -19.23
CA LYS A 187 -5.79 15.06 -19.88
C LYS A 187 -5.09 14.62 -21.17
N GLU A 188 -4.44 13.47 -21.17
CA GLU A 188 -3.69 12.98 -22.33
C GLU A 188 -4.63 12.44 -23.43
N LEU A 189 -5.75 11.81 -23.05
CA LEU A 189 -6.82 11.42 -23.98
C LEU A 189 -7.48 12.63 -24.65
N GLY A 190 -7.66 13.73 -23.93
CA GLY A 190 -8.19 14.99 -24.47
C GLY A 190 -7.31 15.60 -25.57
N ASP A 191 -5.99 15.61 -25.37
CA ASP A 191 -5.04 16.14 -26.36
C ASP A 191 -4.85 15.19 -27.56
N ALA A 192 -4.89 13.87 -27.33
CA ALA A 192 -4.78 12.85 -28.39
C ALA A 192 -5.92 12.94 -29.43
N ALA A 193 -7.13 13.34 -29.02
CA ALA A 193 -8.28 13.49 -29.91
C ALA A 193 -8.11 14.56 -31.01
N VAL A 194 -7.18 15.51 -30.83
CA VAL A 194 -6.92 16.61 -31.78
C VAL A 194 -5.89 16.23 -32.86
N ALA A 195 -5.15 15.14 -32.68
CA ALA A 195 -3.97 14.80 -33.49
C ALA A 195 -4.07 13.44 -34.22
N SER A 196 -5.13 13.22 -35.00
CA SER A 196 -5.27 12.01 -35.84
C SER A 196 -4.62 12.19 -37.23
N GLY A 197 -3.52 11.46 -37.48
CA GLY A 197 -2.91 11.39 -38.81
C GLY A 197 -1.49 10.82 -38.87
N THR A 198 -1.37 9.57 -39.36
CA THR A 198 -0.13 8.83 -39.69
C THR A 198 0.72 8.30 -38.52
N ALA A 199 1.58 7.33 -38.82
CA ALA A 199 2.26 6.44 -37.87
C ALA A 199 3.19 7.12 -36.83
N GLU A 200 3.48 8.41 -36.98
CA GLU A 200 4.18 9.16 -35.91
C GLU A 200 3.30 9.35 -34.66
N SER A 201 1.97 9.32 -34.79
CA SER A 201 1.06 9.56 -33.66
C SER A 201 1.10 8.44 -32.60
N SER A 202 1.27 7.19 -33.01
CA SER A 202 1.35 6.05 -32.07
C SER A 202 2.59 6.13 -31.18
N ASN A 203 3.73 6.55 -31.74
CA ASN A 203 4.97 6.68 -30.98
C ASN A 203 4.93 7.89 -30.02
N ARG A 204 4.23 8.98 -30.37
CA ARG A 204 3.99 10.11 -29.45
C ARG A 204 3.04 9.75 -28.32
N GLY A 205 1.91 9.08 -28.63
CA GLY A 205 0.97 8.61 -27.62
C GLY A 205 1.61 7.64 -26.62
N TYR A 206 2.46 6.72 -27.10
CA TYR A 206 3.28 5.87 -26.25
C TYR A 206 4.23 6.67 -25.34
N GLN A 207 5.03 7.56 -25.91
CA GLN A 207 5.99 8.39 -25.13
C GLN A 207 5.28 9.27 -24.09
N GLN A 208 4.07 9.73 -24.40
CA GLN A 208 3.25 10.53 -23.49
C GLN A 208 2.72 9.67 -22.33
N ALA A 209 2.04 8.55 -22.60
CA ALA A 209 1.58 7.63 -21.55
C ALA A 209 2.73 7.05 -20.70
N GLU A 210 3.89 6.80 -21.32
CA GLU A 210 5.12 6.40 -20.63
C GLU A 210 5.65 7.52 -19.71
N SER A 211 5.60 8.78 -20.15
CA SER A 211 5.93 9.94 -19.32
C SER A 211 4.94 10.13 -18.17
N GLY A 212 3.64 9.98 -18.42
CA GLY A 212 2.57 10.08 -17.42
C GLY A 212 2.76 9.04 -16.30
N TYR A 213 3.05 7.79 -16.67
CA TYR A 213 3.42 6.72 -15.74
C TYR A 213 4.63 7.09 -14.88
N PHE A 214 5.79 7.44 -15.45
CA PHE A 214 6.97 7.76 -14.62
C PHE A 214 6.79 9.03 -13.77
N THR A 215 5.91 9.94 -14.18
CA THR A 215 5.56 11.16 -13.43
C THR A 215 4.68 10.84 -12.21
N SER A 216 3.76 9.87 -12.28
CA SER A 216 2.97 9.48 -11.10
C SER A 216 3.90 9.01 -9.98
N TYR A 217 4.81 8.08 -10.28
CA TYR A 217 5.81 7.56 -9.35
C TYR A 217 6.84 8.58 -8.82
N SER A 218 6.89 9.82 -9.34
CA SER A 218 7.70 10.89 -8.73
C SER A 218 7.08 11.46 -7.43
N HIS A 219 5.82 11.12 -7.11
CA HIS A 219 5.08 11.68 -5.96
C HIS A 219 5.23 10.85 -4.68
N ASN A 220 5.45 11.51 -3.54
CA ASN A 220 5.65 10.87 -2.23
C ASN A 220 4.49 9.95 -1.81
N SER A 221 3.23 10.35 -2.06
CA SER A 221 2.03 9.66 -1.56
C SER A 221 1.86 8.23 -2.10
N ILE A 222 2.35 7.96 -3.32
CA ILE A 222 2.35 6.60 -3.88
C ILE A 222 3.34 5.73 -3.10
N HIS A 223 4.57 6.24 -2.89
CA HIS A 223 5.59 5.53 -2.11
C HIS A 223 5.20 5.36 -0.65
N GLU A 224 4.48 6.32 -0.06
CA GLU A 224 3.95 6.21 1.30
C GLU A 224 2.90 5.09 1.41
N THR A 225 1.91 5.04 0.51
CA THR A 225 0.93 3.95 0.43
C THR A 225 1.64 2.60 0.27
N MET A 226 2.60 2.52 -0.66
CA MET A 226 3.40 1.32 -0.90
C MET A 226 4.23 0.88 0.32
N LEU A 227 4.84 1.81 1.07
CA LEU A 227 5.64 1.51 2.26
C LEU A 227 4.78 1.16 3.48
N LYS A 228 3.57 1.73 3.59
CA LYS A 228 2.59 1.38 4.64
C LYS A 228 1.91 0.02 4.40
N ASP A 229 1.93 -0.50 3.17
CA ASP A 229 1.57 -1.89 2.89
C ASP A 229 2.62 -2.84 3.51
N ALA A 230 2.34 -3.23 4.76
CA ALA A 230 3.17 -4.15 5.53
C ALA A 230 3.16 -5.57 4.92
N VAL A 231 2.04 -6.04 4.37
CA VAL A 231 1.96 -7.38 3.75
C VAL A 231 2.95 -7.49 2.60
N ARG A 232 2.99 -6.47 1.73
CA ARG A 232 3.97 -6.35 0.66
C ARG A 232 5.38 -6.22 1.23
N THR A 233 5.63 -5.18 2.01
CA THR A 233 6.99 -4.75 2.37
C THR A 233 7.69 -5.80 3.26
N ASP A 234 6.94 -6.43 4.17
CA ASP A 234 7.45 -7.48 5.05
C ASP A 234 7.71 -8.78 4.28
N ALA A 235 6.87 -9.16 3.31
CA ALA A 235 7.13 -10.37 2.52
C ALA A 235 8.47 -10.31 1.77
N TYR A 236 8.84 -9.15 1.22
CA TYR A 236 10.18 -8.98 0.65
C TYR A 236 11.27 -8.98 1.74
N ARG A 237 11.10 -8.20 2.82
CA ARG A 237 12.05 -8.10 3.94
C ARG A 237 12.37 -9.47 4.53
N ASP A 238 11.34 -10.24 4.86
CA ASP A 238 11.42 -11.52 5.57
C ASP A 238 12.05 -12.56 4.66
N PHE A 239 11.67 -12.63 3.37
CA PHE A 239 12.36 -13.51 2.43
C PHE A 239 13.86 -13.19 2.34
N ILE A 240 14.23 -11.92 2.24
CA ILE A 240 15.63 -11.48 2.18
C ILE A 240 16.38 -11.81 3.48
N TYR A 241 15.75 -11.63 4.64
CA TYR A 241 16.38 -11.77 5.95
C TYR A 241 16.44 -13.22 6.46
N ASP A 242 15.45 -14.05 6.17
CA ASP A 242 15.46 -15.49 6.47
C ASP A 242 16.45 -16.22 5.55
N ASN A 243 16.67 -15.70 4.33
CA ASN A 243 17.55 -16.28 3.33
C ASN A 243 18.86 -15.50 3.13
N LYS A 244 19.38 -14.80 4.15
CA LYS A 244 20.65 -14.03 4.07
C LYS A 244 21.82 -14.78 3.43
N SER A 245 21.88 -16.11 3.58
CA SER A 245 22.90 -16.96 2.94
C SER A 245 22.85 -16.97 1.41
N LEU A 246 21.68 -16.71 0.80
CA LEU A 246 21.51 -16.57 -0.64
C LEU A 246 22.00 -15.20 -1.14
N PHE A 247 21.81 -14.14 -0.36
CA PHE A 247 22.20 -12.77 -0.70
C PHE A 247 23.66 -12.45 -0.39
N LYS A 248 24.26 -13.13 0.59
CA LYS A 248 25.62 -12.87 1.04
C LYS A 248 26.64 -12.97 -0.11
N ASP A 249 27.50 -11.96 -0.21
CA ASP A 249 28.57 -11.83 -1.20
C ASP A 249 28.09 -11.78 -2.67
N LYS A 250 26.78 -11.66 -2.91
CA LYS A 250 26.15 -11.61 -4.26
C LYS A 250 26.03 -10.22 -4.86
N VAL A 251 25.88 -10.16 -6.19
CA VAL A 251 25.42 -8.97 -6.89
C VAL A 251 23.93 -9.06 -7.16
N VAL A 252 23.17 -8.07 -6.65
CA VAL A 252 21.72 -7.96 -6.79
C VAL A 252 21.36 -6.82 -7.73
N LEU A 253 20.34 -7.00 -8.57
CA LEU A 253 19.69 -5.95 -9.34
C LEU A 253 18.28 -5.72 -8.80
N ASP A 254 17.96 -4.49 -8.44
CA ASP A 254 16.64 -4.04 -7.99
C ASP A 254 16.02 -3.21 -9.13
N VAL A 255 15.00 -3.74 -9.80
CA VAL A 255 14.38 -3.14 -11.00
C VAL A 255 13.06 -2.46 -10.62
N GLY A 256 12.97 -1.15 -10.88
CA GLY A 256 11.89 -0.31 -10.36
C GLY A 256 12.08 -0.04 -8.87
N CYS A 257 13.29 0.34 -8.46
CA CYS A 257 13.66 0.36 -7.04
C CYS A 257 12.90 1.41 -6.20
N GLY A 258 12.22 2.38 -6.82
CA GLY A 258 11.48 3.44 -6.14
C GLY A 258 12.36 4.19 -5.13
N THR A 259 11.97 4.18 -3.86
CA THR A 259 12.73 4.74 -2.73
C THR A 259 14.02 3.99 -2.36
N GLY A 260 14.27 2.82 -2.95
CA GLY A 260 15.43 1.96 -2.66
C GLY A 260 15.26 1.03 -1.46
N ILE A 261 14.05 0.87 -0.92
CA ILE A 261 13.79 0.06 0.29
C ILE A 261 14.24 -1.41 0.13
N LEU A 262 13.92 -2.05 -0.99
CA LEU A 262 14.31 -3.44 -1.27
C LEU A 262 15.83 -3.57 -1.44
N SER A 263 16.45 -2.60 -2.12
CA SER A 263 17.90 -2.49 -2.20
C SER A 263 18.58 -2.39 -0.83
N MET A 264 18.01 -1.61 0.11
CA MET A 264 18.56 -1.49 1.47
C MET A 264 18.42 -2.78 2.27
N PHE A 265 17.31 -3.53 2.13
CA PHE A 265 17.19 -4.87 2.72
C PHE A 265 18.25 -5.84 2.15
N CYS A 266 18.46 -5.84 0.83
CA CYS A 266 19.49 -6.68 0.19
C CYS A 266 20.91 -6.34 0.69
N ALA A 267 21.22 -5.05 0.85
CA ALA A 267 22.49 -4.60 1.41
C ALA A 267 22.66 -5.04 2.87
N LYS A 268 21.63 -4.86 3.73
CA LYS A 268 21.64 -5.33 5.13
C LYS A 268 21.69 -6.87 5.25
N ALA A 269 21.29 -7.61 4.22
CA ALA A 269 21.46 -9.06 4.14
C ALA A 269 22.87 -9.52 3.75
N GLY A 270 23.78 -8.59 3.43
CA GLY A 270 25.18 -8.89 3.09
C GLY A 270 25.46 -9.01 1.60
N ALA A 271 24.59 -8.48 0.73
CA ALA A 271 24.91 -8.33 -0.69
C ALA A 271 26.22 -7.56 -0.89
N LYS A 272 27.07 -8.05 -1.80
CA LYS A 272 28.34 -7.43 -2.15
C LYS A 272 28.15 -6.12 -2.92
N MET A 273 27.08 -6.06 -3.72
CA MET A 273 26.68 -4.88 -4.47
C MET A 273 25.20 -5.02 -4.79
N VAL A 274 24.46 -3.92 -4.66
CA VAL A 274 23.10 -3.81 -5.17
C VAL A 274 23.09 -2.72 -6.23
N ILE A 275 22.48 -3.00 -7.38
CA ILE A 275 22.30 -2.03 -8.45
C ILE A 275 20.82 -1.70 -8.50
N ALA A 276 20.47 -0.46 -8.15
CA ALA A 276 19.09 -0.02 -8.00
C ALA A 276 18.73 0.82 -9.24
N VAL A 277 17.75 0.38 -10.04
CA VAL A 277 17.40 1.02 -11.31
C VAL A 277 15.97 1.54 -11.24
N ASP A 278 15.78 2.84 -11.50
CA ASP A 278 14.47 3.46 -11.68
C ASP A 278 14.58 4.63 -12.68
N ASN A 279 13.52 4.92 -13.41
CA ASN A 279 13.47 6.00 -14.41
C ASN A 279 12.83 7.30 -13.86
N SER A 280 11.97 7.18 -12.83
CA SER A 280 11.28 8.28 -12.17
C SER A 280 12.25 9.17 -11.37
N ASP A 281 11.84 10.40 -11.05
CA ASP A 281 12.65 11.34 -10.25
C ASP A 281 12.88 10.86 -8.81
N ILE A 282 12.10 9.88 -8.33
CA ILE A 282 12.28 9.26 -7.01
C ILE A 282 13.69 8.69 -6.80
N ILE A 283 14.37 8.29 -7.88
CA ILE A 283 15.75 7.75 -7.85
C ILE A 283 16.76 8.73 -7.23
N ASP A 284 16.49 10.04 -7.30
CA ASP A 284 17.36 11.06 -6.71
C ASP A 284 17.17 11.12 -5.19
N LYS A 285 15.94 10.94 -4.69
CA LYS A 285 15.67 10.73 -3.25
C LYS A 285 16.22 9.38 -2.77
N ALA A 286 16.12 8.33 -3.58
CA ALA A 286 16.68 7.02 -3.24
C ALA A 286 18.19 7.07 -2.97
N LYS A 287 18.95 7.87 -3.74
CA LYS A 287 20.38 8.13 -3.49
C LYS A 287 20.61 8.78 -2.13
N GLU A 288 19.83 9.80 -1.79
CA GLU A 288 19.94 10.51 -0.51
C GLU A 288 19.57 9.61 0.68
N ILE A 289 18.51 8.80 0.55
CA ILE A 289 18.08 7.81 1.56
C ILE A 289 19.18 6.76 1.77
N VAL A 290 19.71 6.18 0.70
CA VAL A 290 20.82 5.20 0.72
C VAL A 290 22.08 5.77 1.36
N TYR A 291 22.43 7.01 1.03
CA TYR A 291 23.58 7.70 1.60
C TYR A 291 23.40 7.98 3.11
N THR A 292 22.23 8.48 3.49
CA THR A 292 21.86 8.78 4.89
C THR A 292 21.91 7.52 5.76
N ASN A 293 21.53 6.36 5.21
CA ASN A 293 21.59 5.07 5.88
C ASN A 293 22.99 4.42 5.86
N GLY A 294 24.01 5.07 5.31
CA GLY A 294 25.39 4.55 5.27
C GLY A 294 25.60 3.39 4.29
N LEU A 295 24.70 3.22 3.30
CA LEU A 295 24.71 2.07 2.37
C LEU A 295 25.26 2.39 0.97
N GLY A 296 25.71 3.63 0.73
CA GLY A 296 26.16 4.12 -0.58
C GLY A 296 27.38 3.40 -1.19
N ASP A 297 28.20 2.71 -0.39
CA ASP A 297 29.29 1.87 -0.89
C ASP A 297 28.80 0.56 -1.55
N ILE A 298 27.61 0.10 -1.14
CA ILE A 298 27.01 -1.18 -1.55
C ILE A 298 25.92 -0.95 -2.61
N VAL A 299 25.01 0.00 -2.38
CA VAL A 299 23.86 0.28 -3.22
C VAL A 299 24.17 1.38 -4.22
N LYS A 300 24.01 1.08 -5.51
CA LYS A 300 24.31 1.99 -6.64
C LYS A 300 23.04 2.30 -7.42
N CYS A 301 22.48 3.49 -7.19
CA CYS A 301 21.31 3.97 -7.90
C CYS A 301 21.68 4.45 -9.31
N ILE A 302 21.01 3.92 -10.33
CA ILE A 302 21.14 4.29 -11.74
C ILE A 302 19.78 4.82 -12.22
N ARG A 303 19.77 6.01 -12.82
CA ARG A 303 18.57 6.57 -13.43
C ARG A 303 18.41 6.07 -14.87
N GLY A 304 17.25 5.52 -15.21
CA GLY A 304 16.87 5.13 -16.57
C GLY A 304 15.96 3.91 -16.59
N LYS A 305 15.43 3.57 -17.78
CA LYS A 305 14.71 2.32 -18.00
C LYS A 305 15.68 1.14 -18.05
N ILE A 306 15.28 -0.04 -17.60
CA ILE A 306 16.19 -1.18 -17.48
C ILE A 306 16.74 -1.64 -18.85
N GLU A 307 15.94 -1.46 -19.90
CA GLU A 307 16.24 -1.75 -21.31
C GLU A 307 17.26 -0.78 -21.93
N GLU A 308 17.40 0.42 -21.34
CA GLU A 308 18.23 1.51 -21.86
C GLU A 308 19.53 1.71 -21.04
N VAL A 309 19.59 1.24 -19.79
CA VAL A 309 20.77 1.37 -18.92
C VAL A 309 21.80 0.24 -19.11
N GLN A 310 23.07 0.61 -19.04
CA GLN A 310 24.19 -0.34 -19.00
C GLN A 310 24.61 -0.61 -17.56
N LEU A 311 24.42 -1.86 -17.08
CA LEU A 311 24.89 -2.24 -15.75
C LEU A 311 26.44 -2.28 -15.66
N PRO A 312 27.02 -2.01 -14.47
CA PRO A 312 28.47 -2.08 -14.24
C PRO A 312 29.05 -3.51 -14.23
N VAL A 313 28.20 -4.53 -14.37
CA VAL A 313 28.56 -5.96 -14.46
C VAL A 313 27.77 -6.60 -15.62
N PRO A 314 28.31 -7.64 -16.27
CA PRO A 314 27.62 -8.30 -17.40
C PRO A 314 26.45 -9.19 -16.96
N LYS A 315 26.48 -9.70 -15.72
CA LYS A 315 25.45 -10.57 -15.14
C LYS A 315 25.34 -10.33 -13.63
N VAL A 316 24.16 -10.59 -13.07
CA VAL A 316 23.83 -10.52 -11.65
C VAL A 316 23.39 -11.89 -11.12
N ASP A 317 23.57 -12.13 -9.82
CA ASP A 317 23.17 -13.37 -9.15
C ASP A 317 21.67 -13.39 -8.83
N ILE A 318 21.10 -12.24 -8.49
CA ILE A 318 19.71 -12.09 -8.05
C ILE A 318 19.10 -10.87 -8.76
N ILE A 319 17.88 -11.02 -9.26
CA ILE A 319 17.00 -9.90 -9.59
C ILE A 319 15.89 -9.87 -8.55
N ILE A 320 15.71 -8.71 -7.93
CA ILE A 320 14.57 -8.40 -7.08
C ILE A 320 13.76 -7.29 -7.73
N SER A 321 12.44 -7.36 -7.66
CA SER A 321 11.57 -6.30 -8.16
C SER A 321 10.19 -6.43 -7.56
N GLU A 322 9.59 -5.28 -7.25
CA GLU A 322 8.17 -5.12 -7.05
C GLU A 322 7.61 -4.55 -8.37
N TRP A 323 6.91 -5.40 -9.10
CA TRP A 323 6.46 -5.15 -10.48
C TRP A 323 4.95 -5.33 -10.64
N MET A 324 4.25 -5.70 -9.57
CA MET A 324 2.89 -6.22 -9.66
C MET A 324 1.91 -5.06 -9.82
N GLY A 325 1.14 -5.07 -10.91
CA GLY A 325 0.04 -4.13 -11.11
C GLY A 325 -1.26 -4.61 -10.47
N TYR A 326 -2.31 -3.80 -10.55
CA TYR A 326 -3.68 -4.26 -10.31
C TYR A 326 -4.01 -5.45 -11.23
N CYS A 327 -4.76 -6.44 -10.73
CA CYS A 327 -4.96 -7.71 -11.45
C CYS A 327 -3.64 -8.37 -11.93
N LEU A 328 -2.54 -8.19 -11.17
CA LEU A 328 -1.16 -8.62 -11.42
C LEU A 328 -0.46 -7.99 -12.64
N LEU A 329 -1.15 -7.90 -13.79
CA LEU A 329 -0.55 -7.61 -15.11
C LEU A 329 -0.90 -6.22 -15.68
N PHE A 330 -1.68 -5.41 -14.96
CA PHE A 330 -1.85 -3.99 -15.31
C PHE A 330 -0.50 -3.24 -15.27
N GLU A 331 -0.42 -2.12 -15.99
CA GLU A 331 0.79 -1.31 -16.20
C GLU A 331 1.94 -1.97 -16.98
N ALA A 332 1.86 -3.28 -17.26
CA ALA A 332 2.79 -4.07 -18.08
C ALA A 332 4.27 -4.07 -17.64
N MET A 333 4.57 -3.72 -16.38
CA MET A 333 5.94 -3.64 -15.86
C MET A 333 6.70 -4.98 -15.88
N PHE A 334 5.99 -6.11 -15.85
CA PHE A 334 6.63 -7.44 -15.88
C PHE A 334 7.42 -7.72 -17.18
N ASP A 335 7.11 -7.04 -18.29
CA ASP A 335 7.88 -7.14 -19.55
C ASP A 335 9.33 -6.70 -19.34
N SER A 336 9.53 -5.60 -18.61
CA SER A 336 10.86 -5.09 -18.22
C SER A 336 11.61 -6.07 -17.32
N ILE A 337 10.89 -6.84 -16.49
CA ILE A 337 11.48 -7.87 -15.62
C ILE A 337 11.90 -9.10 -16.41
N ILE A 338 11.08 -9.54 -17.38
CA ILE A 338 11.46 -10.59 -18.34
C ILE A 338 12.69 -10.16 -19.15
N TRP A 339 12.71 -8.92 -19.64
CA TRP A 339 13.87 -8.38 -20.35
C TRP A 339 15.12 -8.38 -19.46
N ALA A 340 15.02 -7.88 -18.22
CA ALA A 340 16.12 -7.85 -17.27
C ALA A 340 16.62 -9.25 -16.89
N ARG A 341 15.71 -10.21 -16.72
CA ARG A 341 16.01 -11.63 -16.48
C ARG A 341 16.87 -12.19 -17.61
N ASP A 342 16.40 -12.07 -18.85
CA ASP A 342 17.05 -12.71 -19.99
C ASP A 342 18.42 -12.06 -20.30
N HIS A 343 18.52 -10.73 -20.17
CA HIS A 343 19.76 -9.98 -20.42
C HIS A 343 20.75 -10.06 -19.26
N TYR A 344 20.33 -9.89 -18.01
CA TYR A 344 21.22 -9.69 -16.87
C TYR A 344 21.24 -10.81 -15.82
N LEU A 345 20.24 -11.69 -15.69
CA LEU A 345 20.30 -12.79 -14.72
C LEU A 345 21.30 -13.88 -15.15
N ALA A 346 22.06 -14.42 -14.19
CA ALA A 346 22.92 -15.59 -14.39
C ALA A 346 22.07 -16.88 -14.55
N PRO A 347 22.59 -17.96 -15.19
CA PRO A 347 21.81 -19.18 -15.44
C PRO A 347 21.28 -19.90 -14.19
N ASP A 348 22.01 -19.87 -13.07
CA ASP A 348 21.57 -20.36 -11.76
C ASP A 348 21.12 -19.20 -10.83
N GLY A 349 20.82 -18.04 -11.41
CA GLY A 349 20.37 -16.86 -10.68
C GLY A 349 18.93 -16.96 -10.17
N LEU A 350 18.61 -16.13 -9.20
CA LEU A 350 17.31 -16.09 -8.52
C LEU A 350 16.50 -14.87 -8.95
N LEU A 351 15.23 -15.06 -9.30
CA LEU A 351 14.24 -14.01 -9.44
C LEU A 351 13.36 -13.95 -8.19
N VAL A 352 13.16 -12.74 -7.66
CA VAL A 352 12.46 -12.46 -6.40
C VAL A 352 11.37 -11.39 -6.64
N PRO A 353 10.07 -11.72 -6.53
CA PRO A 353 9.49 -13.03 -6.22
C PRO A 353 9.72 -14.06 -7.33
N SER A 354 9.42 -15.32 -7.03
CA SER A 354 9.76 -16.46 -7.91
C SER A 354 8.61 -16.98 -8.76
N HIS A 355 7.38 -16.87 -8.25
CA HIS A 355 6.13 -17.35 -8.84
C HIS A 355 4.98 -16.42 -8.44
N ALA A 356 3.97 -16.35 -9.30
CA ALA A 356 2.67 -15.77 -8.99
C ALA A 356 1.53 -16.69 -9.43
N THR A 357 0.36 -16.57 -8.82
CA THR A 357 -0.91 -17.16 -9.30
C THR A 357 -1.93 -16.07 -9.55
N LEU A 358 -2.90 -16.34 -10.44
CA LEU A 358 -4.10 -15.54 -10.60
C LEU A 358 -5.33 -16.39 -10.28
N GLU A 359 -6.17 -15.84 -9.41
CA GLU A 359 -7.37 -16.45 -8.85
C GLU A 359 -8.63 -15.74 -9.35
N ILE A 360 -9.69 -16.49 -9.67
CA ILE A 360 -11.02 -15.93 -9.95
C ILE A 360 -12.06 -16.55 -9.03
N ALA A 361 -12.99 -15.72 -8.53
CA ALA A 361 -14.18 -16.19 -7.83
C ALA A 361 -15.43 -15.37 -8.22
N PRO A 362 -16.63 -15.99 -8.18
CA PRO A 362 -17.90 -15.29 -8.36
C PRO A 362 -18.22 -14.46 -7.12
N ILE A 363 -18.79 -13.27 -7.32
CA ILE A 363 -19.32 -12.45 -6.22
C ILE A 363 -20.84 -12.27 -6.33
N SER A 364 -21.49 -12.25 -5.17
CA SER A 364 -22.82 -11.65 -5.02
C SER A 364 -22.73 -10.62 -3.89
N ASP A 365 -22.99 -9.36 -4.24
CA ASP A 365 -22.78 -8.22 -3.36
C ASP A 365 -23.89 -7.17 -3.58
N PRO A 366 -25.08 -7.37 -3.00
CA PRO A 366 -26.17 -6.42 -3.11
C PRO A 366 -25.82 -5.03 -2.57
N ASP A 367 -25.00 -4.95 -1.51
CA ASP A 367 -24.52 -3.67 -0.95
C ASP A 367 -23.69 -2.88 -1.97
N LEU A 368 -22.82 -3.56 -2.72
CA LEU A 368 -22.02 -2.99 -3.80
C LEU A 368 -22.91 -2.49 -4.94
N ILE A 369 -23.88 -3.30 -5.37
CA ILE A 369 -24.84 -2.92 -6.41
C ILE A 369 -25.67 -1.72 -5.95
N ASP A 370 -26.16 -1.69 -4.71
CA ASP A 370 -26.97 -0.58 -4.23
C ASP A 370 -26.19 0.72 -4.05
N SER A 371 -24.98 0.65 -3.47
CA SER A 371 -24.11 1.81 -3.27
C SER A 371 -23.51 2.36 -4.57
N SER A 372 -23.20 1.50 -5.55
CA SER A 372 -22.43 1.88 -6.75
C SER A 372 -23.27 1.95 -8.02
N ILE A 373 -24.43 1.27 -8.09
CA ILE A 373 -25.32 1.24 -9.27
C ILE A 373 -26.71 1.82 -8.94
N THR A 374 -27.41 1.29 -7.93
CA THR A 374 -28.81 1.70 -7.63
C THR A 374 -28.89 3.14 -7.14
N PHE A 375 -27.91 3.61 -6.35
CA PHE A 375 -27.79 4.98 -5.86
C PHE A 375 -28.04 6.02 -6.96
N TRP A 376 -27.36 5.88 -8.11
CA TRP A 376 -27.45 6.83 -9.22
C TRP A 376 -28.82 6.90 -9.88
N LYS A 377 -29.67 5.90 -9.70
CA LYS A 377 -31.04 5.85 -10.27
C LYS A 377 -32.03 6.75 -9.50
N SER A 378 -31.68 7.19 -8.28
CA SER A 378 -32.51 8.11 -7.49
C SER A 378 -31.71 8.88 -6.44
N VAL A 379 -30.87 9.81 -6.89
CA VAL A 379 -30.07 10.69 -6.01
C VAL A 379 -30.96 11.87 -5.56
N TYR A 380 -31.43 11.84 -4.31
CA TYR A 380 -32.41 12.79 -3.76
C TYR A 380 -33.70 12.93 -4.62
N GLY A 381 -34.12 11.85 -5.27
CA GLY A 381 -35.28 11.82 -6.17
C GLY A 381 -35.01 12.26 -7.61
N PHE A 382 -33.76 12.58 -7.96
CA PHE A 382 -33.33 12.84 -9.33
C PHE A 382 -32.68 11.59 -9.94
N ASP A 383 -33.05 11.26 -11.18
CA ASP A 383 -32.35 10.24 -11.97
C ASP A 383 -31.01 10.80 -12.45
N MET A 384 -29.92 10.20 -11.99
CA MET A 384 -28.55 10.52 -12.36
C MET A 384 -27.86 9.32 -13.04
N SER A 385 -28.62 8.39 -13.66
CA SER A 385 -28.09 7.19 -14.29
C SER A 385 -27.03 7.46 -15.38
N ASN A 386 -26.95 8.68 -15.92
CA ASN A 386 -25.85 9.10 -16.81
C ASN A 386 -24.46 9.03 -16.15
N MET A 387 -24.38 9.05 -14.80
CA MET A 387 -23.15 8.85 -14.04
C MET A 387 -22.66 7.39 -14.05
N LEU A 388 -23.50 6.45 -14.51
CA LEU A 388 -23.14 5.04 -14.73
C LEU A 388 -22.47 4.79 -16.09
N LEU A 389 -22.21 5.85 -16.88
CA LEU A 389 -21.55 5.70 -18.18
C LEU A 389 -20.21 4.98 -18.03
N ASN A 390 -20.00 3.92 -18.82
CA ASN A 390 -18.85 3.03 -18.79
C ASN A 390 -18.62 2.23 -17.48
N ILE A 391 -19.51 2.29 -16.47
CA ILE A 391 -19.29 1.58 -15.18
C ILE A 391 -19.21 0.05 -15.29
N HIS A 392 -19.76 -0.50 -16.38
CA HIS A 392 -19.70 -1.92 -16.72
C HIS A 392 -18.64 -2.24 -17.78
N ASP A 393 -17.95 -1.23 -18.30
CA ASP A 393 -16.89 -1.35 -19.31
C ASP A 393 -15.49 -1.09 -18.68
N GLU A 394 -15.42 -0.41 -17.53
CA GLU A 394 -14.22 -0.29 -16.68
C GLU A 394 -14.24 -1.36 -15.56
N ALA A 395 -13.07 -1.92 -15.20
CA ALA A 395 -12.94 -2.78 -14.02
C ALA A 395 -12.72 -1.94 -12.75
N MET A 396 -13.30 -2.36 -11.62
CA MET A 396 -13.17 -1.65 -10.34
C MET A 396 -12.06 -2.27 -9.49
N VAL A 397 -10.97 -1.54 -9.24
CA VAL A 397 -10.08 -1.86 -8.12
C VAL A 397 -10.75 -1.44 -6.81
N ARG A 398 -11.04 -2.40 -5.92
CA ARG A 398 -11.57 -2.15 -4.57
C ARG A 398 -11.37 -3.36 -3.65
N SER A 399 -11.35 -3.11 -2.34
CA SER A 399 -11.44 -4.16 -1.33
C SER A 399 -12.82 -4.85 -1.37
N THR A 400 -12.80 -6.18 -1.40
CA THR A 400 -13.95 -7.09 -1.50
C THR A 400 -14.08 -7.87 -0.19
N LYS A 401 -15.28 -7.96 0.37
CA LYS A 401 -15.52 -8.71 1.61
C LYS A 401 -15.44 -10.22 1.31
N ALA A 402 -14.74 -11.01 2.11
CA ALA A 402 -14.77 -12.47 2.01
C ALA A 402 -16.21 -13.04 2.01
N SER A 403 -17.14 -12.41 2.73
CA SER A 403 -18.54 -12.81 2.79
C SER A 403 -19.35 -12.59 1.51
N THR A 404 -18.82 -11.87 0.51
CA THR A 404 -19.51 -11.66 -0.79
C THR A 404 -18.92 -12.54 -1.90
N VAL A 405 -17.91 -13.36 -1.57
CA VAL A 405 -17.32 -14.38 -2.44
C VAL A 405 -18.08 -15.69 -2.27
N VAL A 406 -18.88 -16.07 -3.27
CA VAL A 406 -19.93 -17.11 -3.14
C VAL A 406 -19.51 -18.48 -3.70
N ALA A 407 -18.21 -18.70 -3.89
CA ALA A 407 -17.60 -19.99 -4.17
C ALA A 407 -16.11 -19.97 -3.77
N LYS A 408 -15.51 -21.15 -3.58
CA LYS A 408 -14.03 -21.26 -3.56
C LYS A 408 -13.47 -20.73 -4.89
N SER A 409 -12.38 -19.96 -4.82
CA SER A 409 -11.66 -19.49 -6.01
C SER A 409 -11.14 -20.64 -6.88
N SER A 410 -10.88 -20.30 -8.14
CA SER A 410 -10.23 -21.15 -9.13
C SER A 410 -8.95 -20.48 -9.60
N THR A 411 -7.79 -21.10 -9.35
CA THR A 411 -6.52 -20.72 -9.96
C THR A 411 -6.60 -20.92 -11.47
N PHE A 412 -6.63 -19.84 -12.25
CA PHE A 412 -6.72 -19.92 -13.72
C PHE A 412 -5.36 -19.78 -14.41
N LEU A 413 -4.38 -19.13 -13.76
CA LEU A 413 -3.01 -19.05 -14.26
C LEU A 413 -1.99 -19.20 -13.13
N LYS A 414 -0.91 -19.94 -13.43
CA LYS A 414 0.33 -19.96 -12.66
C LYS A 414 1.44 -19.33 -13.51
N LEU A 415 2.20 -18.40 -12.94
CA LEU A 415 3.27 -17.67 -13.62
C LEU A 415 4.62 -18.09 -13.02
N PRO A 416 5.35 -19.05 -13.61
CA PRO A 416 6.72 -19.36 -13.23
C PRO A 416 7.65 -18.27 -13.76
N LEU A 417 7.94 -17.26 -12.92
CA LEU A 417 8.56 -16.00 -13.35
C LEU A 417 9.98 -16.20 -13.93
N HIS A 418 10.64 -17.29 -13.56
CA HIS A 418 11.96 -17.67 -14.09
C HIS A 418 11.95 -18.14 -15.55
N THR A 419 10.80 -18.55 -16.11
CA THR A 419 10.73 -19.18 -17.45
C THR A 419 9.67 -18.61 -18.38
N ILE A 420 8.62 -17.97 -17.84
CA ILE A 420 7.52 -17.40 -18.62
C ILE A 420 8.00 -16.33 -19.63
N THR A 421 7.41 -16.29 -20.82
CA THR A 421 7.74 -15.29 -21.86
C THR A 421 6.69 -14.17 -21.96
N VAL A 422 7.01 -13.09 -22.67
CA VAL A 422 6.10 -11.93 -22.84
C VAL A 422 4.82 -12.34 -23.58
N GLU A 423 4.94 -13.26 -24.55
CA GLU A 423 3.83 -13.80 -25.33
C GLU A 423 2.84 -14.61 -24.46
N GLU A 424 3.32 -15.23 -23.38
CA GLU A 424 2.47 -15.98 -22.43
C GLU A 424 1.67 -15.07 -21.48
N LEU A 425 1.95 -13.76 -21.46
CA LEU A 425 1.20 -12.77 -20.66
C LEU A 425 -0.11 -12.32 -21.32
N SER A 426 -0.37 -12.71 -22.57
CA SER A 426 -1.69 -12.60 -23.21
C SER A 426 -2.24 -14.01 -23.46
N PHE A 427 -3.33 -14.35 -22.80
CA PHE A 427 -3.78 -15.73 -22.67
C PHE A 427 -5.30 -15.85 -22.59
N ILE A 428 -5.78 -17.06 -22.87
CA ILE A 428 -7.14 -17.51 -22.53
C ILE A 428 -6.99 -18.75 -21.63
N LYS A 429 -7.68 -18.78 -20.50
CA LYS A 429 -7.65 -19.88 -19.54
C LYS A 429 -9.05 -20.26 -19.09
N ASP A 430 -9.29 -21.55 -18.96
CA ASP A 430 -10.53 -22.10 -18.41
C ASP A 430 -10.55 -21.95 -16.88
N PHE A 431 -11.74 -21.75 -16.30
CA PHE A 431 -11.96 -21.79 -14.85
C PHE A 431 -13.23 -22.58 -14.53
N SER A 432 -13.32 -23.10 -13.31
CA SER A 432 -14.48 -23.84 -12.83
C SER A 432 -14.67 -23.65 -11.32
N VAL A 433 -15.76 -23.00 -10.93
CA VAL A 433 -16.08 -22.68 -9.53
C VAL A 433 -17.38 -23.39 -9.13
N THR A 434 -17.52 -23.78 -7.85
CA THR A 434 -18.73 -24.42 -7.32
C THR A 434 -19.31 -23.59 -6.19
N LEU A 435 -20.57 -23.15 -6.32
CA LEU A 435 -21.21 -22.23 -5.38
C LEU A 435 -21.29 -22.81 -3.96
N SER A 436 -20.83 -22.05 -2.97
CA SER A 436 -20.90 -22.39 -1.54
C SER A 436 -22.29 -22.21 -0.95
N GLU A 437 -23.16 -21.44 -1.59
CA GLU A 437 -24.49 -21.04 -1.10
C GLU A 437 -25.49 -20.76 -2.23
N ASP A 438 -26.73 -20.45 -1.83
CA ASP A 438 -27.78 -19.99 -2.74
C ASP A 438 -27.65 -18.47 -2.91
N ILE A 439 -27.73 -17.98 -4.15
CA ILE A 439 -27.65 -16.54 -4.48
C ILE A 439 -28.82 -16.14 -5.39
N ASP A 440 -29.32 -14.91 -5.24
CA ASP A 440 -30.41 -14.39 -6.06
C ASP A 440 -29.95 -13.99 -7.48
N ALA A 441 -28.70 -13.55 -7.61
CA ALA A 441 -28.01 -13.30 -8.86
C ALA A 441 -26.48 -13.40 -8.68
N LEU A 442 -25.75 -13.59 -9.78
CA LEU A 442 -24.30 -13.36 -9.84
C LEU A 442 -24.05 -11.88 -10.15
N ASP A 443 -23.44 -11.12 -9.26
CA ASP A 443 -23.31 -9.65 -9.44
C ASP A 443 -22.03 -9.29 -10.21
N GLY A 444 -20.99 -10.12 -10.10
CA GLY A 444 -19.73 -9.92 -10.80
C GLY A 444 -18.73 -11.06 -10.60
N TRP A 445 -17.49 -10.75 -10.97
CA TRP A 445 -16.32 -11.58 -10.67
C TRP A 445 -15.31 -10.77 -9.85
N ALA A 446 -14.64 -11.41 -8.90
CA ALA A 446 -13.45 -10.90 -8.26
C ALA A 446 -12.22 -11.64 -8.79
N VAL A 447 -11.16 -10.91 -9.11
CA VAL A 447 -9.85 -11.44 -9.49
C VAL A 447 -8.77 -10.81 -8.63
N TRP A 448 -7.86 -11.66 -8.14
CA TRP A 448 -6.71 -11.28 -7.33
C TRP A 448 -5.52 -12.20 -7.65
N PHE A 449 -4.42 -12.01 -6.95
CA PHE A 449 -3.20 -12.79 -7.16
C PHE A 449 -2.53 -13.18 -5.85
N ASP A 450 -1.74 -14.25 -5.91
CA ASP A 450 -0.83 -14.62 -4.83
C ASP A 450 0.61 -14.60 -5.33
N ILE A 451 1.55 -14.32 -4.42
CA ILE A 451 2.98 -14.21 -4.70
C ILE A 451 3.76 -15.18 -3.82
N PHE A 452 4.74 -15.88 -4.40
CA PHE A 452 5.56 -16.90 -3.71
C PHE A 452 7.06 -16.64 -3.88
N PHE A 453 7.77 -16.65 -2.76
CA PHE A 453 9.21 -16.38 -2.68
C PHE A 453 9.96 -17.70 -2.41
N MET A 454 10.24 -18.45 -3.48
CA MET A 454 10.96 -19.71 -3.38
C MET A 454 12.49 -19.48 -3.40
N PRO A 455 13.28 -20.16 -2.56
CA PRO A 455 14.74 -19.93 -2.41
C PRO A 455 15.60 -20.51 -3.54
N SER A 456 15.01 -20.98 -4.65
CA SER A 456 15.74 -21.56 -5.78
C SER A 456 14.94 -21.49 -7.08
N ASN A 457 15.64 -21.24 -8.19
CA ASN A 457 15.11 -21.26 -9.56
C ASN A 457 14.58 -22.63 -10.04
N LYS A 458 14.85 -23.71 -9.29
CA LYS A 458 14.36 -25.08 -9.56
C LYS A 458 13.18 -25.47 -8.68
N SER A 459 12.69 -24.54 -7.86
CA SER A 459 11.53 -24.78 -6.99
C SER A 459 10.25 -24.91 -7.81
N ILE A 460 9.38 -25.82 -7.39
CA ILE A 460 8.06 -26.03 -8.02
C ILE A 460 7.00 -25.65 -6.99
N VAL A 461 6.04 -24.84 -7.41
CA VAL A 461 4.86 -24.51 -6.60
C VAL A 461 3.75 -25.55 -6.87
N PRO A 462 3.12 -26.14 -5.84
CA PRO A 462 2.05 -27.14 -6.02
C PRO A 462 0.84 -26.62 -6.79
N ASP A 463 0.01 -27.54 -7.32
CA ASP A 463 -1.13 -27.14 -8.13
C ASP A 463 -2.27 -26.48 -7.36
N ASP A 464 -2.56 -26.96 -6.15
CA ASP A 464 -3.56 -26.40 -5.23
C ASP A 464 -2.86 -25.56 -4.13
N VAL A 465 -1.87 -24.74 -4.49
CA VAL A 465 -1.12 -23.93 -3.52
C VAL A 465 -2.03 -22.89 -2.84
N VAL A 466 -1.85 -22.70 -1.54
CA VAL A 466 -2.44 -21.60 -0.77
C VAL A 466 -1.32 -20.89 -0.01
N PRO A 467 -1.19 -19.55 -0.06
CA PRO A 467 -0.10 -18.83 0.61
C PRO A 467 -0.01 -19.08 2.12
N SER A 468 -1.15 -19.26 2.80
CA SER A 468 -1.19 -19.57 4.23
C SER A 468 -0.62 -20.95 4.56
N ASP A 469 -0.70 -21.93 3.65
CA ASP A 469 -0.08 -23.25 3.81
C ASP A 469 1.41 -23.26 3.44
N MET A 470 1.85 -22.36 2.56
CA MET A 470 3.27 -22.13 2.27
C MET A 470 3.97 -21.46 3.47
N LYS A 471 3.33 -20.47 4.10
CA LYS A 471 3.82 -19.84 5.35
C LYS A 471 4.06 -20.87 6.47
N LYS A 472 3.13 -21.82 6.66
CA LYS A 472 3.28 -22.93 7.64
C LYS A 472 4.48 -23.84 7.38
N GLN A 473 5.00 -23.86 6.15
CA GLN A 473 6.18 -24.63 5.74
C GLN A 473 7.48 -23.80 5.80
N GLY A 474 7.43 -22.56 6.28
CA GLY A 474 8.57 -21.65 6.30
C GLY A 474 8.90 -21.03 4.94
N ILE A 475 7.97 -21.07 3.98
CA ILE A 475 8.11 -20.39 2.69
C ILE A 475 7.32 -19.09 2.73
N VAL A 476 8.00 -17.98 2.43
CA VAL A 476 7.36 -16.67 2.37
C VAL A 476 6.47 -16.58 1.13
N ALA A 477 5.20 -16.22 1.35
CA ALA A 477 4.18 -16.02 0.33
C ALA A 477 3.12 -15.06 0.87
N PHE A 478 2.38 -14.37 -0.01
CA PHE A 478 1.19 -13.60 0.39
C PHE A 478 0.08 -13.72 -0.65
N THR A 479 -1.13 -13.36 -0.25
CA THR A 479 -2.32 -13.25 -1.11
C THR A 479 -2.78 -11.80 -1.12
N THR A 480 -3.31 -11.33 -2.26
CA THR A 480 -4.13 -10.12 -2.32
C THR A 480 -5.62 -10.44 -2.28
N GLY A 481 -6.00 -11.69 -2.01
CA GLY A 481 -7.40 -12.15 -2.01
C GLY A 481 -8.23 -11.71 -0.80
N PRO A 482 -9.57 -11.80 -0.90
CA PRO A 482 -10.51 -11.33 0.16
C PRO A 482 -10.36 -12.02 1.52
N ASP A 483 -9.77 -13.21 1.57
CA ASP A 483 -9.49 -13.97 2.81
C ASP A 483 -8.17 -13.54 3.49
N GLY A 484 -7.37 -12.68 2.86
CA GLY A 484 -6.10 -12.16 3.39
C GLY A 484 -6.25 -10.81 4.11
N PRO A 485 -5.18 -10.33 4.77
CA PRO A 485 -5.10 -8.94 5.20
C PRO A 485 -5.12 -8.00 3.98
N GLU A 486 -5.65 -6.79 4.13
CA GLU A 486 -5.73 -5.83 3.03
C GLU A 486 -4.33 -5.42 2.53
N THR A 487 -4.23 -5.28 1.20
CA THR A 487 -3.04 -4.81 0.48
C THR A 487 -3.46 -3.67 -0.45
N HIS A 488 -2.53 -2.80 -0.83
CA HIS A 488 -2.85 -1.63 -1.66
C HIS A 488 -3.36 -2.00 -3.07
N TRP A 489 -3.06 -3.21 -3.55
CA TRP A 489 -3.61 -3.74 -4.81
C TRP A 489 -5.09 -4.08 -4.74
N GLN A 490 -5.60 -4.39 -3.55
CA GLN A 490 -6.96 -4.86 -3.31
C GLN A 490 -7.34 -5.98 -4.28
N GLN A 491 -8.57 -5.99 -4.83
CA GLN A 491 -8.99 -6.94 -5.87
C GLN A 491 -9.60 -6.21 -7.07
N GLY A 492 -9.50 -6.84 -8.25
CA GLY A 492 -10.22 -6.42 -9.45
C GLY A 492 -11.65 -6.95 -9.43
N VAL A 493 -12.63 -6.06 -9.45
CA VAL A 493 -14.06 -6.36 -9.43
C VAL A 493 -14.68 -6.04 -10.78
N PHE A 494 -15.25 -7.06 -11.41
CA PHE A 494 -15.78 -7.06 -12.78
C PHE A 494 -17.32 -7.18 -12.72
N LEU A 495 -18.00 -6.04 -12.61
CA LEU A 495 -19.46 -5.99 -12.46
C LEU A 495 -20.19 -6.38 -13.75
N ILE A 496 -21.06 -7.38 -13.66
CA ILE A 496 -21.86 -7.85 -14.79
C ILE A 496 -22.94 -6.82 -15.14
N ASN A 497 -23.07 -6.48 -16.43
CA ASN A 497 -24.11 -5.58 -16.91
C ASN A 497 -25.49 -6.25 -16.87
N ARG A 498 -26.19 -6.10 -15.75
CA ARG A 498 -27.53 -6.65 -15.52
C ARG A 498 -28.65 -5.92 -16.26
N GLU A 499 -28.37 -4.76 -16.86
CA GLU A 499 -29.34 -4.04 -17.71
C GLU A 499 -29.55 -4.73 -19.06
N LYS A 500 -28.50 -5.36 -19.61
CA LYS A 500 -28.56 -6.17 -20.83
C LYS A 500 -29.18 -7.56 -20.59
N LYS A 501 -28.95 -8.16 -19.42
CA LYS A 501 -29.45 -9.49 -19.06
C LYS A 501 -29.66 -9.61 -17.55
N ALA A 502 -30.93 -9.65 -17.14
CA ALA A 502 -31.31 -9.88 -15.74
C ALA A 502 -30.69 -11.17 -15.18
N GLY A 503 -30.22 -11.09 -13.94
CA GLY A 503 -29.67 -12.24 -13.22
C GLY A 503 -30.72 -13.29 -12.94
N LYS A 504 -30.27 -14.52 -12.71
CA LYS A 504 -31.12 -15.63 -12.26
C LYS A 504 -30.64 -16.18 -10.92
N PRO A 505 -31.55 -16.63 -10.05
CA PRO A 505 -31.17 -17.32 -8.83
C PRO A 505 -30.38 -18.59 -9.14
N LEU A 506 -29.23 -18.72 -8.49
CA LEU A 506 -28.36 -19.91 -8.55
C LEU A 506 -28.35 -20.59 -7.17
N LYS A 507 -28.01 -21.87 -7.16
CA LYS A 507 -28.14 -22.75 -5.99
C LYS A 507 -26.80 -23.32 -5.56
N LYS A 508 -26.68 -23.54 -4.25
CA LYS A 508 -25.53 -24.18 -3.63
C LYS A 508 -25.17 -25.49 -4.34
N GLY A 509 -23.90 -25.67 -4.65
CA GLY A 509 -23.39 -26.84 -5.35
C GLY A 509 -23.58 -26.81 -6.88
N GLN A 510 -24.17 -25.76 -7.46
CA GLN A 510 -24.07 -25.54 -8.91
C GLN A 510 -22.65 -25.15 -9.29
N VAL A 511 -22.22 -25.62 -10.45
CA VAL A 511 -20.90 -25.35 -11.02
C VAL A 511 -21.05 -24.26 -12.07
N ILE A 512 -20.21 -23.23 -12.01
CA ILE A 512 -20.07 -22.23 -13.07
C ILE A 512 -18.72 -22.48 -13.74
N THR A 513 -18.76 -22.81 -15.03
CA THR A 513 -17.57 -23.00 -15.87
C THR A 513 -17.40 -21.84 -16.82
N GLY A 514 -16.17 -21.46 -17.14
CA GLY A 514 -15.95 -20.31 -18.00
C GLY A 514 -14.54 -20.21 -18.55
N GLN A 515 -14.31 -19.12 -19.29
CA GLN A 515 -13.00 -18.73 -19.80
C GLN A 515 -12.71 -17.29 -19.43
N ILE A 516 -11.48 -17.02 -19.01
CA ILE A 516 -10.95 -15.68 -18.81
C ILE A 516 -9.82 -15.41 -19.81
N GLU A 517 -9.94 -14.29 -20.53
CA GLU A 517 -9.00 -13.78 -21.51
C GLU A 517 -8.33 -12.52 -20.94
N TYR A 518 -7.00 -12.49 -20.92
CA TYR A 518 -6.19 -11.31 -20.61
C TYR A 518 -5.49 -10.87 -21.88
N ARG A 519 -5.59 -9.58 -22.22
CA ARG A 519 -5.07 -9.03 -23.47
C ARG A 519 -4.55 -7.61 -23.25
N LYS A 520 -3.30 -7.35 -23.65
CA LYS A 520 -2.81 -5.97 -23.81
C LYS A 520 -3.49 -5.33 -25.00
N LYS A 521 -3.94 -4.08 -24.84
CA LYS A 521 -4.67 -3.34 -25.88
C LYS A 521 -3.85 -3.13 -27.17
N ASP A 522 -2.54 -3.03 -27.01
CA ASP A 522 -1.51 -3.06 -28.06
C ASP A 522 -0.17 -3.50 -27.45
N GLU A 523 0.84 -3.82 -28.27
CA GLU A 523 2.16 -4.33 -27.82
C GLU A 523 2.90 -3.40 -26.84
N LYS A 524 2.53 -2.11 -26.80
CA LYS A 524 3.17 -1.10 -25.96
C LYS A 524 2.21 -0.48 -24.94
N SER A 525 1.01 -1.04 -24.79
CA SER A 525 0.01 -0.54 -23.87
C SER A 525 0.31 -0.91 -22.43
N ARG A 526 0.09 0.06 -21.54
CA ARG A 526 -0.01 -0.19 -20.08
C ARG A 526 -1.42 -0.62 -19.67
N CYS A 527 -2.40 -0.47 -20.55
CA CYS A 527 -3.79 -0.89 -20.36
C CYS A 527 -3.98 -2.40 -20.55
N LEU A 528 -4.86 -2.99 -19.76
CA LEU A 528 -5.20 -4.41 -19.76
C LEU A 528 -6.70 -4.58 -20.03
N ASP A 529 -7.06 -5.26 -21.12
CA ASP A 529 -8.42 -5.75 -21.34
C ASP A 529 -8.56 -7.13 -20.71
N VAL A 530 -9.60 -7.32 -19.91
CA VAL A 530 -9.99 -8.60 -19.31
C VAL A 530 -11.39 -8.97 -19.80
N LYS A 531 -11.54 -10.16 -20.36
CA LYS A 531 -12.83 -10.65 -20.86
C LYS A 531 -13.18 -11.99 -20.22
N ILE A 532 -14.37 -12.05 -19.64
CA ILE A 532 -14.85 -13.24 -18.92
C ILE A 532 -16.07 -13.78 -19.65
N GLN A 533 -16.03 -15.07 -19.95
CA GLN A 533 -17.12 -15.87 -20.50
C GLN A 533 -17.53 -16.91 -19.45
N TRP A 534 -18.82 -17.10 -19.20
CA TRP A 534 -19.29 -18.05 -18.19
C TRP A 534 -20.58 -18.76 -18.59
N ASP A 535 -20.76 -19.97 -18.05
CA ASP A 535 -21.97 -20.79 -18.12
C ASP A 535 -22.26 -21.40 -16.74
N ALA A 536 -23.38 -21.01 -16.15
CA ALA A 536 -23.94 -21.56 -14.92
C ALA A 536 -24.98 -22.65 -15.23
N THR A 537 -24.53 -23.80 -15.73
CA THR A 537 -25.35 -24.99 -16.03
C THR A 537 -26.60 -24.70 -16.86
N GLU A 538 -26.44 -24.05 -18.02
CA GLU A 538 -27.50 -23.67 -18.98
C GLU A 538 -28.56 -22.69 -18.46
N LEU A 539 -28.60 -22.38 -17.15
CA LEU A 539 -29.49 -21.36 -16.59
C LEU A 539 -29.04 -19.97 -17.03
N GLU A 540 -27.75 -19.67 -16.86
CA GLU A 540 -27.21 -18.36 -17.18
C GLU A 540 -25.84 -18.47 -17.87
N THR A 541 -25.80 -18.03 -19.12
CA THR A 541 -24.56 -17.80 -19.88
C THR A 541 -24.25 -16.32 -20.00
N GLY A 542 -22.98 -15.93 -20.05
CA GLY A 542 -22.57 -14.55 -20.24
C GLY A 542 -21.21 -14.41 -20.90
N VAL A 543 -21.01 -13.23 -21.52
CA VAL A 543 -19.72 -12.76 -22.01
C VAL A 543 -19.68 -11.25 -21.85
N GLN A 544 -18.64 -10.75 -21.21
CA GLN A 544 -18.40 -9.32 -21.04
C GLN A 544 -16.88 -9.07 -21.01
N GLU A 545 -16.50 -7.87 -21.45
CA GLU A 545 -15.12 -7.39 -21.51
C GLU A 545 -15.07 -6.09 -20.73
N TRP A 546 -14.01 -5.91 -19.93
CA TRP A 546 -13.74 -4.72 -19.15
C TRP A 546 -12.29 -4.29 -19.41
N SER A 547 -12.04 -2.98 -19.46
CA SER A 547 -10.68 -2.44 -19.50
C SER A 547 -10.23 -1.98 -18.10
N LEU A 548 -8.97 -2.25 -17.78
CA LEU A 548 -8.18 -1.48 -16.83
C LEU A 548 -7.35 -0.50 -17.68
N SER A 549 -7.61 0.80 -17.53
CA SER A 549 -6.97 1.89 -18.27
C SER A 549 -6.41 2.93 -17.32
#